data_AF-A0A021VPL8-F1
#
_entry.id   AF-A0A021VPL8-F1
#
_cell.length_a   1.000
_cell.length_b   1.000
_cell.length_c   1.000
_cell.angle_alpha   90.00
_cell.angle_beta   90.00
_cell.angle_gamma   90.00
#
_symmetry.space_group_name_H-M   'P 1'
#
loop_
_entity.id
_entity.type
_entity.pdbx_description
1 polymer ?
#
loop_
_entity_poly.entity_id
_entity_poly.type
_entity_poly.pdbx_seq_one_letter_code
_entity_poly.pdbx_strand_id
1 'polypeptide(L)'
;MADMSHRRAVRPSAALFALALPAAGCAVVGEQAETCVSWVGFDTPADALDDAAAAVRTEDPAPAVGTVQLFGADARVHAVTVAEVLKGTDVRVGDEIEVASTPITCTGGEVYPEGDPLDAPGTLIVFLHRDEDTGAWRTITPEHGVVPATVDGQVPEAWPAE
;
A
#
# COMPACT_ATOMS: atom_id res chain seq x y z
N MET A 1 -83.55 27.29 -4.35
CA MET A 1 -83.65 28.63 -4.98
C MET A 1 -82.23 29.10 -5.19
N ALA A 2 -81.73 29.00 -6.42
CA ALA A 2 -81.49 30.14 -7.33
C ALA A 2 -80.29 30.98 -6.83
N ASP A 3 -79.26 31.34 -7.60
CA ASP A 3 -79.12 31.50 -9.05
C ASP A 3 -77.62 31.73 -9.38
N MET A 4 -77.31 31.72 -10.69
CA MET A 4 -76.24 32.46 -11.39
C MET A 4 -74.78 32.21 -11.01
N SER A 5 -73.98 31.49 -11.80
CA SER A 5 -73.46 31.87 -13.14
C SER A 5 -72.69 33.20 -13.16
N HIS A 6 -71.37 33.11 -13.21
CA HIS A 6 -70.55 33.98 -14.06
C HIS A 6 -69.33 33.24 -14.59
N ARG A 7 -69.35 32.98 -15.91
CA ARG A 7 -68.17 32.67 -16.71
C ARG A 7 -67.34 33.95 -16.86
N ARG A 8 -66.01 33.83 -16.79
CA ARG A 8 -65.07 34.65 -17.60
C ARG A 8 -63.77 33.88 -17.82
N ALA A 9 -63.31 33.97 -19.06
CA ALA A 9 -62.26 33.19 -19.71
C ALA A 9 -60.88 33.87 -19.64
N VAL A 10 -59.92 33.34 -20.41
CA VAL A 10 -58.61 33.92 -20.86
C VAL A 10 -57.45 33.55 -19.92
N ARG A 11 -56.28 33.00 -20.32
CA ARG A 11 -55.62 32.60 -21.60
C ARG A 11 -54.47 31.60 -21.26
N PRO A 12 -53.92 30.87 -22.24
CA PRO A 12 -52.88 29.87 -22.05
C PRO A 12 -51.50 30.53 -21.89
N SER A 13 -50.62 29.95 -21.08
CA SER A 13 -49.19 30.26 -21.10
C SER A 13 -48.42 28.96 -21.32
N ALA A 14 -47.79 28.91 -22.49
CA ALA A 14 -46.79 27.92 -22.85
C ALA A 14 -45.60 28.00 -21.89
N ALA A 15 -45.14 26.85 -21.39
CA ALA A 15 -43.84 26.70 -20.77
C ALA A 15 -43.28 25.36 -21.27
N LEU A 16 -42.41 25.43 -22.28
CA LEU A 16 -40.95 25.33 -22.13
C LEU A 16 -40.50 23.87 -22.05
N PHE A 17 -40.11 23.37 -23.23
CA PHE A 17 -39.33 22.16 -23.41
C PHE A 17 -38.04 22.25 -22.58
N ALA A 18 -37.94 21.46 -21.52
CA ALA A 18 -36.68 21.23 -20.82
C ALA A 18 -35.85 20.21 -21.61
N LEU A 19 -34.87 20.72 -22.36
CA LEU A 19 -33.83 19.94 -23.02
C LEU A 19 -32.89 19.39 -21.94
N ALA A 20 -32.97 18.10 -21.63
CA ALA A 20 -32.02 17.43 -20.75
C ALA A 20 -30.72 17.13 -21.53
N LEU A 21 -29.65 17.90 -21.29
CA LEU A 21 -28.31 17.54 -21.72
C LEU A 21 -27.73 16.48 -20.75
N PRO A 22 -27.33 15.28 -21.21
CA PRO A 22 -26.50 14.41 -20.40
C PRO A 22 -25.11 15.04 -20.30
N ALA A 23 -24.73 15.48 -19.10
CA ALA A 23 -23.35 15.83 -18.79
C ALA A 23 -22.51 14.54 -18.85
N ALA A 24 -21.87 14.30 -20.00
CA ALA A 24 -20.78 13.33 -20.12
C ALA A 24 -19.61 13.87 -19.28
N GLY A 25 -19.56 13.46 -18.01
CA GLY A 25 -18.39 13.67 -17.16
C GLY A 25 -17.24 12.87 -17.74
N CYS A 26 -16.25 13.56 -18.30
CA CYS A 26 -14.95 12.96 -18.60
C CYS A 26 -14.36 12.46 -17.29
N ALA A 27 -14.38 11.14 -17.07
CA ALA A 27 -13.50 10.51 -16.10
C ALA A 27 -12.08 10.69 -16.64
N VAL A 28 -11.40 11.74 -16.21
CA VAL A 28 -9.94 11.78 -16.25
C VAL A 28 -9.52 10.64 -15.33
N VAL A 29 -9.18 9.49 -15.93
CA VAL A 29 -8.40 8.48 -15.24
C VAL A 29 -7.06 9.16 -14.99
N GLY A 30 -6.89 9.72 -13.80
CA GLY A 30 -5.61 10.27 -13.39
C GLY A 30 -4.65 9.10 -13.29
N GLU A 31 -3.74 8.97 -14.27
CA GLU A 31 -2.50 8.24 -14.05
C GLU A 31 -1.86 8.89 -12.83
N GLN A 32 -1.84 8.16 -11.70
CA GLN A 32 -1.10 8.63 -10.53
C GLN A 32 0.36 8.68 -10.96
N ALA A 33 0.97 9.85 -10.83
CA ALA A 33 2.38 10.01 -11.15
C ALA A 33 3.19 9.25 -10.11
N GLU A 34 3.88 8.19 -10.53
CA GLU A 34 4.86 7.50 -9.70
C GLU A 34 6.04 8.42 -9.39
N THR A 35 6.52 8.34 -8.15
CA THR A 35 7.78 8.95 -7.75
C THR A 35 8.89 7.92 -7.94
N CYS A 36 9.86 8.21 -8.82
CA CYS A 36 11.03 7.34 -8.99
C CYS A 36 11.96 7.47 -7.78
N VAL A 37 11.80 6.57 -6.81
CA VAL A 37 12.67 6.54 -5.63
C VAL A 37 13.98 5.85 -6.01
N SER A 38 15.09 6.52 -5.70
CA SER A 38 16.42 5.89 -5.75
C SER A 38 16.65 5.20 -4.42
N TRP A 39 16.60 3.87 -4.40
CA TRP A 39 16.80 3.08 -3.20
C TRP A 39 18.27 3.05 -2.76
N VAL A 40 18.49 2.95 -1.46
CA VAL A 40 19.81 2.65 -0.89
C VAL A 40 20.11 1.17 -1.14
N GLY A 41 21.30 0.88 -1.66
CA GLY A 41 21.84 -0.47 -1.71
C GLY A 41 22.58 -0.79 -0.42
N PHE A 42 22.44 -2.02 0.08
CA PHE A 42 23.14 -2.51 1.26
C PHE A 42 24.09 -3.63 0.86
N ASP A 43 25.35 -3.55 1.27
CA ASP A 43 26.35 -4.56 0.93
C ASP A 43 26.07 -5.90 1.63
N THR A 44 25.53 -5.84 2.86
CA THR A 44 25.16 -7.02 3.65
C THR A 44 23.82 -6.87 4.37
N PRO A 45 23.16 -7.98 4.77
CA PRO A 45 21.98 -7.93 5.64
C PRO A 45 22.24 -7.28 7.00
N ALA A 46 23.49 -7.30 7.48
CA ALA A 46 23.88 -6.59 8.70
C ALA A 46 23.82 -5.05 8.50
N ASP A 47 24.22 -4.55 7.33
CA ASP A 47 24.10 -3.11 7.02
C ASP A 47 22.63 -2.68 6.94
N ALA A 48 21.76 -3.52 6.37
CA ALA A 48 20.31 -3.30 6.35
C ALA A 48 19.72 -3.32 7.77
N LEU A 49 20.16 -4.25 8.62
CA LEU A 49 19.78 -4.29 10.04
C LEU A 49 20.19 -2.99 10.74
N ASP A 50 21.41 -2.51 10.51
CA ASP A 50 21.95 -1.30 11.14
C ASP A 50 21.25 -0.01 10.70
N ASP A 51 20.72 0.05 9.47
CA ASP A 51 19.91 1.18 8.98
C ASP A 51 18.45 1.12 9.44
N ALA A 52 17.86 -0.07 9.55
CA ALA A 52 16.43 -0.25 9.84
C ALA A 52 15.99 0.41 11.17
N ALA A 53 14.79 0.99 11.21
CA ALA A 53 14.21 1.49 12.46
C ALA A 53 13.81 0.34 13.40
N ALA A 54 13.33 -0.77 12.83
CA ALA A 54 13.05 -2.02 13.54
C ALA A 54 13.40 -3.21 12.64
N ALA A 55 13.66 -4.36 13.26
CA ALA A 55 13.81 -5.61 12.54
C ALA A 55 13.20 -6.75 13.34
N VAL A 56 12.45 -7.61 12.66
CA VAL A 56 11.71 -8.70 13.29
C VAL A 56 11.92 -10.00 12.55
N ARG A 57 11.85 -11.12 13.27
CA ARG A 57 11.68 -12.44 12.69
C ARG A 57 10.19 -12.78 12.68
N THR A 58 9.72 -13.35 11.57
CA THR A 58 8.37 -13.87 11.39
C THR A 58 8.44 -15.29 10.84
N GLU A 59 7.42 -16.09 11.12
CA GLU A 59 7.23 -17.41 10.55
C GLU A 59 6.10 -17.34 9.54
N ASP A 60 6.35 -17.80 8.30
CA ASP A 60 5.36 -17.94 7.23
C ASP A 60 4.38 -16.76 7.15
N PRO A 61 4.83 -15.58 6.67
CA PRO A 61 3.97 -14.40 6.62
C PRO A 61 2.64 -14.69 5.93
N ALA A 62 1.56 -14.13 6.46
CA ALA A 62 0.25 -14.28 5.85
C ALA A 62 0.23 -13.63 4.45
N PRO A 63 -0.61 -14.15 3.53
CA PRO A 63 -0.86 -13.49 2.26
C PRO A 63 -1.29 -12.03 2.46
N ALA A 64 -1.02 -11.19 1.46
CA ALA A 64 -1.40 -9.78 1.50
C ALA A 64 -2.90 -9.60 1.85
N VAL A 65 -3.17 -8.74 2.83
CA VAL A 65 -4.50 -8.44 3.37
C VAL A 65 -5.10 -7.17 2.74
N GLY A 66 -4.31 -6.43 1.96
CA GLY A 66 -4.75 -5.21 1.27
C GLY A 66 -3.63 -4.54 0.47
N THR A 67 -3.91 -3.33 0.01
CA THR A 67 -2.92 -2.45 -0.63
C THR A 67 -2.97 -1.03 -0.06
N VAL A 68 -1.86 -0.31 -0.17
CA VAL A 68 -1.69 1.09 0.22
C VAL A 68 -0.88 1.82 -0.85
N GLN A 69 -1.19 3.10 -1.10
CA GLN A 69 -0.36 3.90 -1.99
C GLN A 69 0.97 4.25 -1.33
N LEU A 70 2.06 3.83 -1.95
CA LEU A 70 3.42 4.14 -1.54
C LEU A 70 4.21 4.59 -2.77
N PHE A 71 4.70 5.83 -2.74
CA PHE A 71 5.43 6.46 -3.86
C PHE A 71 4.68 6.46 -5.21
N GLY A 72 3.34 6.43 -5.17
CA GLY A 72 2.50 6.39 -6.36
C GLY A 72 2.21 4.98 -6.89
N ALA A 73 2.73 3.92 -6.26
CA ALA A 73 2.45 2.52 -6.58
C ALA A 73 1.60 1.82 -5.49
N ASP A 74 0.84 0.81 -5.91
CA ASP A 74 -0.01 -0.01 -5.04
C ASP A 74 0.85 -1.03 -4.27
N ALA A 75 1.39 -0.61 -3.12
CA ALA A 75 2.14 -1.50 -2.22
C ALA A 75 1.20 -2.50 -1.54
N ARG A 76 1.61 -3.77 -1.45
CA ARG A 76 0.82 -4.81 -0.77
C ARG A 76 1.07 -4.71 0.73
N VAL A 77 0.03 -4.94 1.52
CA VAL A 77 0.11 -4.92 2.98
C VAL A 77 -0.04 -6.34 3.50
N HIS A 78 0.91 -6.77 4.34
CA HIS A 78 0.92 -8.07 4.98
C HIS A 78 0.73 -7.94 6.48
N ALA A 79 -0.02 -8.87 7.08
CA ALA A 79 -0.04 -9.06 8.52
C ALA A 79 1.16 -9.94 8.92
N VAL A 80 2.11 -9.36 9.65
CA VAL A 80 3.34 -10.01 10.10
C VAL A 80 3.24 -10.28 11.59
N THR A 81 3.27 -11.55 11.99
CA THR A 81 3.33 -11.95 13.40
C THR A 81 4.77 -11.97 13.87
N VAL A 82 5.07 -11.22 14.92
CA VAL A 82 6.43 -11.02 15.41
C VAL A 82 6.85 -12.19 16.29
N ALA A 83 7.65 -13.11 15.75
CA ALA A 83 8.22 -14.23 16.49
C ALA A 83 9.41 -13.80 17.34
N GLU A 84 10.22 -12.85 16.86
CA GLU A 84 11.35 -12.28 17.60
C GLU A 84 11.59 -10.82 17.17
N VAL A 85 12.07 -9.99 18.09
CA VAL A 85 12.50 -8.62 17.80
C VAL A 85 14.02 -8.59 17.78
N LEU A 86 14.60 -8.32 16.62
CA LEU A 86 16.05 -8.26 16.40
C LEU A 86 16.59 -6.84 16.59
N LYS A 87 15.76 -5.83 16.32
CA LYS A 87 16.08 -4.41 16.51
C LYS A 87 14.83 -3.58 16.79
N GLY A 88 15.01 -2.49 17.53
CA GLY A 88 13.97 -1.53 17.85
C GLY A 88 13.20 -1.89 19.13
N THR A 89 12.35 -0.97 19.59
CA THR A 89 11.56 -1.14 20.82
C THR A 89 10.06 -0.88 20.64
N ASP A 90 9.66 -0.48 19.44
CA ASP A 90 8.28 -0.08 19.13
C ASP A 90 7.37 -1.26 18.79
N VAL A 91 7.97 -2.44 18.59
CA VAL A 91 7.30 -3.72 18.30
C VAL A 91 7.70 -4.73 19.37
N ARG A 92 6.78 -5.64 19.72
CA ARG A 92 7.00 -6.70 20.71
C ARG A 92 6.73 -8.08 20.12
N VAL A 93 7.34 -9.10 20.73
CA VAL A 93 7.05 -10.50 20.42
C VAL A 93 5.57 -10.78 20.64
N GLY A 94 4.94 -11.44 19.66
CA GLY A 94 3.51 -11.75 19.64
C GLY A 94 2.63 -10.66 19.06
N ASP A 95 3.18 -9.47 18.74
CA ASP A 95 2.42 -8.45 18.02
C ASP A 95 2.15 -8.93 16.58
N GLU A 96 0.96 -8.60 16.08
CA GLU A 96 0.66 -8.65 14.65
C GLU A 96 0.76 -7.21 14.12
N ILE A 97 1.69 -6.97 13.19
CA ILE A 97 1.91 -5.66 12.59
C ILE A 97 1.56 -5.69 11.10
N GLU A 98 0.90 -4.63 10.62
CA GLU A 98 0.70 -4.42 9.19
C GLU A 98 1.98 -3.82 8.59
N VAL A 99 2.55 -4.52 7.61
CA VAL A 99 3.77 -4.11 6.91
C VAL A 99 3.44 -3.92 5.43
N ALA A 100 3.65 -2.71 4.92
CA ALA A 100 3.64 -2.47 3.48
C ALA A 100 4.94 -2.99 2.84
N SER A 101 4.83 -3.89 1.87
CA SER A 101 5.96 -4.30 1.05
C SER A 101 6.35 -3.12 0.15
N THR A 102 7.56 -2.61 0.31
CA THR A 102 8.00 -1.44 -0.46
C THR A 102 8.13 -1.82 -1.94
N PRO A 103 7.42 -1.14 -2.85
CA PRO A 103 7.38 -1.50 -4.26
C PRO A 103 8.58 -0.94 -5.02
N ILE A 104 8.99 -1.62 -6.09
CA ILE A 104 9.87 -0.97 -7.08
C ILE A 104 9.08 0.12 -7.81
N THR A 105 9.70 1.26 -8.09
CA THR A 105 9.05 2.39 -8.77
C THR A 105 9.65 2.62 -10.16
N CYS A 106 8.86 3.17 -11.08
CA CYS A 106 9.30 3.53 -12.43
C CYS A 106 9.72 2.35 -13.32
N THR A 107 9.03 1.22 -13.14
CA THR A 107 9.12 0.01 -13.97
C THR A 107 8.04 -0.05 -15.07
N GLY A 108 7.21 0.98 -15.20
CA GLY A 108 6.09 0.99 -16.14
C GLY A 108 4.84 0.28 -15.61
N GLY A 109 4.63 0.31 -14.29
CA GLY A 109 3.44 -0.21 -13.60
C GLY A 109 3.60 -1.61 -13.01
N GLU A 110 4.77 -2.24 -13.12
CA GLU A 110 5.06 -3.53 -12.47
C GLU A 110 5.64 -3.33 -11.07
N VAL A 111 4.82 -3.60 -10.06
CA VAL A 111 5.14 -3.28 -8.64
C VAL A 111 6.14 -4.25 -8.00
N TYR A 112 6.14 -5.52 -8.45
CA TYR A 112 7.00 -6.59 -7.93
C TYR A 112 7.42 -7.55 -9.07
N PRO A 113 8.37 -7.16 -9.94
CA PRO A 113 8.77 -7.96 -11.11
C PRO A 113 9.33 -9.34 -10.73
N GLU A 114 9.91 -9.46 -9.54
CA GLU A 114 10.49 -10.70 -9.01
C GLU A 114 9.59 -11.39 -7.96
N GLY A 115 8.38 -10.87 -7.77
CA GLY A 115 7.48 -11.28 -6.70
C GLY A 115 7.60 -10.40 -5.45
N ASP A 116 6.57 -10.44 -4.60
CA ASP A 116 6.58 -9.70 -3.35
C ASP A 116 7.51 -10.42 -2.34
N PRO A 117 8.53 -9.75 -1.78
CA PRO A 117 9.42 -10.36 -0.79
C PRO A 117 8.69 -10.91 0.45
N LEU A 118 7.53 -10.33 0.81
CA LEU A 118 6.72 -10.78 1.95
C LEU A 118 5.78 -11.96 1.61
N ASP A 119 5.66 -12.36 0.34
CA ASP A 119 4.98 -13.60 -0.06
C ASP A 119 5.92 -14.83 0.07
N ALA A 120 7.20 -14.63 0.41
CA ALA A 120 8.16 -15.72 0.54
C ALA A 120 7.77 -16.66 1.71
N PRO A 121 7.82 -18.00 1.52
CA PRO A 121 7.53 -18.93 2.59
C PRO A 121 8.71 -19.06 3.57
N GLY A 122 8.43 -19.63 4.74
CA GLY A 122 9.42 -19.99 5.75
C GLY A 122 9.65 -18.89 6.78
N THR A 123 10.75 -19.03 7.52
CA THR A 123 11.14 -18.05 8.54
C THR A 123 11.88 -16.89 7.88
N LEU A 124 11.32 -15.69 7.98
CA LEU A 124 11.88 -14.49 7.38
C LEU A 124 12.35 -13.51 8.45
N ILE A 125 13.35 -12.72 8.08
CA ILE A 125 13.73 -11.49 8.78
C ILE A 125 13.27 -10.33 7.92
N VAL A 126 12.50 -9.43 8.55
CA VAL A 126 11.91 -8.27 7.90
C VAL A 126 12.57 -7.03 8.49
N PHE A 127 13.21 -6.25 7.63
CA PHE A 127 13.82 -4.97 7.99
C PHE A 127 12.83 -3.85 7.70
N LEU A 128 12.57 -3.02 8.70
CA LEU A 128 11.45 -2.07 8.68
C LEU A 128 11.90 -0.62 8.84
N HIS A 129 11.27 0.25 8.06
CA HIS A 129 11.20 1.69 8.30
C HIS A 129 9.79 2.08 8.68
N ARG A 130 9.69 3.17 9.43
CA ARG A 130 8.43 3.85 9.68
C ARG A 130 8.27 4.93 8.62
N ASP A 131 7.19 4.85 7.85
CA ASP A 131 6.84 5.89 6.90
C ASP A 131 6.65 7.22 7.66
N GLU A 132 7.30 8.29 7.21
CA GLU A 132 7.36 9.55 7.97
C GLU A 132 6.02 10.28 7.98
N ASP A 133 5.22 10.14 6.91
CA ASP A 133 3.95 10.83 6.75
C ASP A 133 2.80 10.10 7.47
N THR A 134 2.75 8.78 7.34
CA THR A 134 1.65 7.96 7.86
C THR A 134 1.98 7.27 9.18
N GLY A 135 3.26 7.10 9.49
CA GLY A 135 3.70 6.25 10.59
C GLY A 135 3.47 4.75 10.35
N ALA A 136 3.09 4.32 9.15
CA ALA A 136 2.93 2.91 8.85
C ALA A 136 4.29 2.19 8.79
N TRP A 137 4.32 0.90 9.10
CA TRP A 137 5.50 0.08 8.85
C TRP A 137 5.60 -0.28 7.38
N ARG A 138 6.80 -0.19 6.82
CA ARG A 138 7.13 -0.69 5.50
C ARG A 138 8.50 -1.34 5.48
N THR A 139 8.76 -2.21 4.51
CA THR A 139 10.12 -2.73 4.32
C THR A 139 11.09 -1.59 3.96
N ILE A 140 12.38 -1.72 4.29
CA ILE A 140 13.33 -0.60 4.12
C ILE A 140 13.50 -0.21 2.64
N THR A 141 13.58 -1.20 1.75
CA THR A 141 13.65 -1.07 0.28
C THR A 141 12.92 -2.27 -0.35
N PRO A 142 12.66 -2.26 -1.67
CA PRO A 142 12.07 -3.40 -2.35
C PRO A 142 12.95 -4.65 -2.31
N GLU A 143 14.26 -4.51 -2.58
CA GLU A 143 15.15 -5.65 -2.79
C GLU A 143 15.82 -6.14 -1.49
N HIS A 144 16.05 -5.25 -0.52
CA HIS A 144 16.76 -5.55 0.73
C HIS A 144 15.85 -5.43 1.96
N GLY A 145 14.53 -5.50 1.74
CA GLY A 145 13.51 -5.42 2.78
C GLY A 145 13.33 -6.69 3.61
N VAL A 146 13.64 -7.84 3.02
CA VAL A 146 13.35 -9.16 3.59
C VAL A 146 14.47 -10.12 3.23
N VAL A 147 14.81 -11.01 4.17
CA VAL A 147 15.75 -12.11 3.92
C VAL A 147 15.32 -13.37 4.65
N PRO A 148 15.54 -14.57 4.10
CA PRO A 148 15.37 -15.80 4.87
C PRO A 148 16.26 -15.80 6.11
N ALA A 149 15.70 -16.21 7.25
CA ALA A 149 16.49 -16.40 8.45
C ALA A 149 17.45 -17.60 8.26
N THR A 150 18.60 -17.55 8.93
CA THR A 150 19.46 -18.74 9.06
C THR A 150 18.74 -19.85 9.82
N VAL A 151 19.31 -21.07 9.81
CA VAL A 151 18.76 -22.23 10.55
C VAL A 151 18.61 -21.97 12.05
N ASP A 152 19.44 -21.09 12.62
CA ASP A 152 19.41 -20.66 14.01
C ASP A 152 18.51 -19.42 14.23
N GLY A 153 17.76 -19.01 13.20
CA GLY A 153 16.85 -17.87 13.24
C GLY A 153 17.52 -16.50 13.27
N GLN A 154 18.79 -16.42 12.87
CA GLN A 154 19.60 -15.19 12.87
C GLN A 154 19.69 -14.54 11.48
N VAL A 155 20.09 -13.26 11.44
CA VAL A 155 20.42 -12.52 10.21
C VAL A 155 21.60 -13.20 9.49
N PRO A 156 21.49 -13.51 8.19
CA PRO A 156 22.58 -14.11 7.44
C PRO A 156 23.73 -13.10 7.19
N GLU A 157 24.95 -13.62 7.04
CA GLU A 157 26.14 -12.78 6.81
C GLU A 157 26.17 -12.14 5.41
N ALA A 158 25.45 -12.72 4.45
CA ALA A 158 25.39 -12.26 3.07
C ALA A 158 23.96 -12.39 2.53
N TRP A 159 23.63 -11.56 1.54
CA TRP A 159 22.38 -11.68 0.80
C TRP A 159 22.29 -13.03 0.07
N PRO A 160 21.09 -13.60 -0.10
CA PRO A 160 20.89 -14.79 -0.92
C PRO A 160 21.38 -14.51 -2.34
N ALA A 161 21.94 -15.52 -3.01
CA ALA A 161 22.13 -15.43 -4.45
C ALA A 161 20.75 -15.40 -5.13
N GLU A 162 20.60 -14.51 -6.11
CA GLU A 162 19.43 -14.43 -7.01
C GLU A 162 19.29 -15.69 -7.89
#